data_AF-A0A177NS80-F1
#
_entry.id   AF-A0A177NS80-F1
#
_cell.length_a   1.000
_cell.length_b   1.000
_cell.length_c   1.000
_cell.angle_alpha   90.00
_cell.angle_beta   90.00
_cell.angle_gamma   90.00
#
_symmetry.space_group_name_H-M   'P 1'
#
loop_
_entity.id
_entity.type
_entity.pdbx_description
1 polymer ?
#
loop_
_entity_poly.entity_id
_entity_poly.type
_entity_poly.pdbx_seq_one_letter_code
_entity_poly.pdbx_strand_id
1 'polypeptide(L)'
;MESLYMFPEPNSPQLLAPGLFAPFDIQIDQLIGAPLARESFKVDGQGQCVAILDTGLRVTHQCFRGRVVEAHNFLDNDNGTSLDVTDNNGHGTNVAGIIAGASGDERSGIAPGANIVPLKVIPSRDVNAIFNALLWVYENTDRLNISAVNFSFGIPNVNLTSDVSAENDYPELMEVINMLVSKRVAVIASSGNDYYSFQTEGMSIPAIFRQVISVGSVYDSNIGSRSYKNGASARSTHSDQVAPYSQRLSKDTGTNCHTVIFGPGGLATAAGAADDNATSIQDGTSQAAPTITGVILLLQQYYSRLKGVRPPISVIRNALLATSAWITDGDDEDDNVAHTGRRFQRVNAYESLLALHRAIQLGNAD
;
A
#
# COMPACT_ATOMS: atom_id res chain seq x y z
N MET A 1 11.19 -18.53 26.39
CA MET A 1 10.39 -17.34 26.04
C MET A 1 9.94 -17.55 24.61
N GLU A 2 8.73 -18.07 24.44
CA GLU A 2 8.12 -18.21 23.12
C GLU A 2 7.94 -16.80 22.54
N SER A 3 8.49 -16.56 21.35
CA SER A 3 8.45 -15.28 20.67
C SER A 3 7.00 -14.87 20.38
N LEU A 4 6.57 -13.77 21.00
CA LEU A 4 5.26 -13.14 20.86
C LEU A 4 5.12 -12.36 19.52
N TYR A 5 5.68 -12.89 18.42
CA TYR A 5 5.89 -12.14 17.17
C TYR A 5 5.16 -12.79 15.99
N MET A 6 3.84 -12.92 16.09
CA MET A 6 3.05 -13.40 14.95
C MET A 6 2.63 -12.21 14.10
N PHE A 7 3.03 -12.19 12.83
CA PHE A 7 2.34 -11.43 11.78
C PHE A 7 1.21 -12.35 11.28
N PRO A 8 -0.02 -12.19 11.80
CA PRO A 8 -1.11 -13.07 11.45
C PRO A 8 -1.47 -12.91 9.98
N GLU A 9 -2.18 -13.90 9.44
CA GLU A 9 -2.87 -13.67 8.18
C GLU A 9 -3.86 -12.50 8.34
N PRO A 10 -3.93 -11.60 7.36
CA PRO A 10 -5.01 -10.64 7.28
C PRO A 10 -6.35 -11.36 7.11
N ASN A 11 -7.44 -10.64 7.37
CA ASN A 11 -8.78 -11.14 7.11
C ASN A 11 -8.89 -11.59 5.66
N SER A 12 -9.39 -12.79 5.43
CA SER A 12 -9.59 -13.26 4.06
C SER A 12 -10.58 -12.37 3.30
N PRO A 13 -10.30 -12.05 2.03
CA PRO A 13 -11.19 -11.28 1.18
C PRO A 13 -12.59 -11.87 1.08
N GLN A 14 -13.58 -10.99 0.91
CA GLN A 14 -14.88 -11.43 0.43
C GLN A 14 -14.80 -11.67 -1.07
N LEU A 15 -14.96 -12.93 -1.49
CA LEU A 15 -15.03 -13.29 -2.90
C LEU A 15 -16.36 -12.84 -3.51
N LEU A 16 -16.29 -12.24 -4.69
CA LEU A 16 -17.45 -11.95 -5.50
C LEU A 16 -17.70 -13.12 -6.46
N ALA A 17 -18.98 -13.39 -6.74
CA ALA A 17 -19.34 -14.40 -7.73
C ALA A 17 -18.71 -14.02 -9.09
N PRO A 18 -18.20 -15.01 -9.87
CA PRO A 18 -17.63 -14.74 -11.19
C PRO A 18 -18.66 -14.08 -12.10
N GLY A 19 -18.57 -12.76 -12.23
CA GLY A 19 -19.32 -11.98 -13.21
C GLY A 19 -18.35 -11.57 -14.30
N LEU A 20 -18.72 -11.80 -15.57
CA LEU A 20 -17.92 -11.38 -16.73
C LEU A 20 -17.66 -9.85 -16.78
N PHE A 21 -18.29 -9.08 -15.89
CA PHE A 21 -18.33 -7.61 -15.89
C PHE A 21 -18.25 -6.98 -14.48
N ALA A 22 -17.67 -7.65 -13.47
CA ALA A 22 -17.41 -6.95 -12.21
C ALA A 22 -16.19 -6.01 -12.42
N PRO A 23 -16.38 -4.68 -12.51
CA PRO A 23 -15.25 -3.78 -12.66
C PRO A 23 -14.39 -3.85 -11.40
N PHE A 24 -13.12 -3.45 -11.51
CA PHE A 24 -12.38 -3.07 -10.30
C PHE A 24 -12.98 -1.79 -9.74
N ASP A 25 -12.49 -1.39 -8.58
CA ASP A 25 -12.98 -0.21 -7.90
C ASP A 25 -12.72 1.08 -8.69
N ILE A 26 -13.69 1.47 -9.50
CA ILE A 26 -13.64 2.72 -10.27
C ILE A 26 -13.76 3.94 -9.36
N GLN A 27 -14.28 3.80 -8.13
CA GLN A 27 -14.41 4.90 -7.19
C GLN A 27 -13.04 5.34 -6.67
N ILE A 28 -12.14 4.38 -6.38
CA ILE A 28 -10.72 4.67 -6.08
C ILE A 28 -10.10 5.52 -7.20
N ASP A 29 -10.23 5.05 -8.44
CA ASP A 29 -9.65 5.70 -9.62
C ASP A 29 -10.16 7.13 -9.80
N GLN A 30 -11.47 7.33 -9.61
CA GLN A 30 -12.12 8.64 -9.71
C GLN A 30 -11.69 9.59 -8.59
N LEU A 31 -11.69 9.14 -7.33
CA LEU A 31 -11.37 9.99 -6.19
C LEU A 31 -9.94 10.55 -6.27
N ILE A 32 -8.98 9.72 -6.66
CA ILE A 32 -7.57 10.14 -6.73
C ILE A 32 -7.17 10.69 -8.10
N GLY A 33 -8.07 10.68 -9.09
CA GLY A 33 -7.80 11.16 -10.45
C GLY A 33 -6.78 10.31 -11.23
N ALA A 34 -6.70 9.00 -10.95
CA ALA A 34 -5.72 8.12 -11.59
C ALA A 34 -5.89 7.99 -13.12
N PRO A 35 -7.11 7.86 -13.70
CA PRO A 35 -7.28 7.85 -15.15
C PRO A 35 -6.76 9.12 -15.82
N LEU A 36 -7.10 10.29 -15.27
CA LEU A 36 -6.64 11.58 -15.80
C LEU A 36 -5.11 11.71 -15.72
N ALA A 37 -4.51 11.22 -14.63
CA ALA A 37 -3.07 11.18 -14.44
C ALA A 37 -2.38 10.32 -15.52
N ARG A 38 -2.86 9.08 -15.71
CA ARG A 38 -2.35 8.16 -16.74
C ARG A 38 -2.45 8.75 -18.13
N GLU A 39 -3.59 9.33 -18.48
CA GLU A 39 -3.83 9.92 -19.80
C GLU A 39 -2.99 11.17 -20.05
N SER A 40 -2.93 12.10 -19.09
CA SER A 40 -2.25 13.39 -19.25
C SER A 40 -0.74 13.24 -19.32
N PHE A 41 -0.19 12.36 -18.49
CA PHE A 41 1.25 12.16 -18.39
C PHE A 41 1.74 10.95 -19.20
N LYS A 42 0.85 10.22 -19.88
CA LYS A 42 1.17 9.00 -20.65
C LYS A 42 1.97 8.02 -19.80
N VAL A 43 1.41 7.67 -18.65
CA VAL A 43 2.01 6.75 -17.67
C VAL A 43 1.01 5.67 -17.32
N ASP A 44 1.53 4.50 -17.00
CA ASP A 44 0.80 3.30 -16.63
C ASP A 44 1.61 2.40 -15.67
N GLY A 45 2.83 2.78 -15.31
CA GLY A 45 3.77 1.97 -14.52
C GLY A 45 4.74 1.14 -15.36
N GLN A 46 4.66 1.19 -16.70
CA GLN A 46 5.55 0.42 -17.57
C GLN A 46 7.02 0.69 -17.26
N GLY A 47 7.78 -0.40 -17.22
CA GLY A 47 9.21 -0.37 -16.92
C GLY A 47 9.52 -0.22 -15.43
N GLN A 48 8.52 -0.09 -14.55
CA GLN A 48 8.73 -0.20 -13.10
C GLN A 48 8.40 -1.62 -12.62
N CYS A 49 8.96 -2.01 -11.48
CA CYS A 49 8.65 -3.28 -10.83
C CYS A 49 8.39 -3.05 -9.33
N VAL A 50 7.38 -3.74 -8.79
CA VAL A 50 7.04 -3.71 -7.37
C VAL A 50 7.24 -5.08 -6.74
N ALA A 51 7.92 -5.12 -5.59
CA ALA A 51 7.91 -6.29 -4.72
C ALA A 51 6.73 -6.20 -3.75
N ILE A 52 5.90 -7.24 -3.73
CA ILE A 52 4.69 -7.30 -2.91
C ILE A 52 4.93 -8.35 -1.83
N LEU A 53 5.18 -7.90 -0.60
CA LEU A 53 5.35 -8.79 0.54
C LEU A 53 3.96 -9.04 1.14
N ASP A 54 3.45 -10.26 1.02
CA ASP A 54 2.08 -10.58 1.43
C ASP A 54 1.85 -12.11 1.62
N THR A 55 0.59 -12.57 1.58
CA THR A 55 0.17 -13.98 1.73
C THR A 55 0.48 -14.86 0.52
N GLY A 56 0.90 -14.25 -0.59
CA GLY A 56 1.15 -14.93 -1.86
C GLY A 56 0.51 -14.18 -3.04
N LEU A 57 0.44 -14.86 -4.19
CA LEU A 57 -0.26 -14.41 -5.39
C LEU A 57 -0.87 -15.59 -6.16
N ARG A 58 -2.10 -15.46 -6.65
CA ARG A 58 -2.58 -16.28 -7.77
C ARG A 58 -1.89 -15.84 -9.07
N VAL A 59 -0.70 -16.39 -9.33
CA VAL A 59 0.12 -16.06 -10.50
C VAL A 59 -0.57 -16.33 -11.85
N THR A 60 -1.53 -17.25 -11.88
CA THR A 60 -2.31 -17.61 -13.08
C THR A 60 -3.44 -16.64 -13.38
N HIS A 61 -3.74 -15.70 -12.47
CA HIS A 61 -4.84 -14.76 -12.64
C HIS A 61 -4.63 -13.88 -13.89
N GLN A 62 -5.68 -13.70 -14.68
CA GLN A 62 -5.62 -13.00 -15.97
C GLN A 62 -5.08 -11.58 -15.84
N CYS A 63 -5.38 -10.91 -14.72
CA CYS A 63 -4.88 -9.57 -14.40
C CYS A 63 -3.35 -9.45 -14.30
N PHE A 64 -2.59 -10.55 -14.20
CA PHE A 64 -1.13 -10.51 -14.02
C PHE A 64 -0.35 -11.19 -15.15
N ARG A 65 -1.04 -11.66 -16.18
CA ARG A 65 -0.46 -12.44 -17.27
C ARG A 65 0.72 -11.71 -17.92
N GLY A 66 1.90 -12.32 -17.88
CA GLY A 66 3.11 -11.78 -18.49
C GLY A 66 3.81 -10.68 -17.69
N ARG A 67 3.34 -10.33 -16.48
CA ARG A 67 3.91 -9.28 -15.62
C ARG A 67 4.44 -9.78 -14.27
N VAL A 68 4.19 -11.05 -13.92
CA VAL A 68 4.89 -11.72 -12.81
C VAL A 68 6.29 -12.11 -13.30
N VAL A 69 7.30 -11.31 -12.96
CA VAL A 69 8.67 -11.50 -13.48
C VAL A 69 9.49 -12.46 -12.64
N GLU A 70 9.16 -12.58 -11.35
CA GLU A 70 9.78 -13.51 -10.42
C GLU A 70 8.88 -13.69 -9.20
N ALA A 71 9.04 -14.79 -8.46
CA ALA A 71 8.22 -15.10 -7.29
C ALA A 71 9.04 -15.90 -6.28
N HIS A 72 8.95 -15.55 -4.99
CA HIS A 72 9.65 -16.29 -3.94
C HIS A 72 8.79 -16.46 -2.69
N ASN A 73 8.92 -17.62 -2.06
CA ASN A 73 8.34 -17.94 -0.76
C ASN A 73 9.45 -17.95 0.30
N PHE A 74 9.30 -17.11 1.32
CA PHE A 74 10.22 -16.97 2.44
C PHE A 74 9.72 -17.67 3.71
N LEU A 75 8.59 -18.36 3.62
CA LEU A 75 8.03 -19.14 4.71
C LEU A 75 8.54 -20.57 4.63
N ASP A 76 8.77 -21.19 5.79
CA ASP A 76 9.07 -22.61 5.92
C ASP A 76 7.77 -23.44 5.88
N ASN A 77 6.95 -23.19 4.85
CA ASN A 77 5.68 -23.89 4.57
C ASN A 77 5.67 -24.45 3.13
N ASP A 78 4.60 -25.14 2.74
CA ASP A 78 4.40 -25.61 1.36
C ASP A 78 5.54 -26.48 0.79
N ASN A 79 5.92 -27.51 1.56
CA ASN A 79 6.97 -28.50 1.22
C ASN A 79 8.38 -27.90 0.96
N GLY A 80 8.64 -26.66 1.36
CA GLY A 80 9.95 -26.01 1.25
C GLY A 80 10.30 -25.56 -0.17
N THR A 81 9.31 -25.41 -1.06
CA THR A 81 9.57 -24.90 -2.40
C THR A 81 9.64 -23.37 -2.37
N SER A 82 10.86 -22.83 -2.51
CA SER A 82 11.11 -21.37 -2.43
C SER A 82 10.43 -20.56 -3.54
N LEU A 83 9.73 -21.20 -4.48
CA LEU A 83 9.05 -20.56 -5.61
C LEU A 83 7.51 -20.69 -5.52
N ASP A 84 6.96 -21.46 -4.58
CA ASP A 84 5.51 -21.59 -4.43
C ASP A 84 4.94 -20.40 -3.64
N VAL A 85 4.42 -19.43 -4.39
CA VAL A 85 3.75 -18.26 -3.86
C VAL A 85 2.23 -18.38 -3.88
N THR A 86 1.66 -19.60 -3.91
CA THR A 86 0.21 -19.79 -3.96
C THR A 86 -0.48 -19.04 -2.82
N ASP A 87 -1.47 -18.22 -3.19
CA ASP A 87 -2.23 -17.40 -2.26
C ASP A 87 -3.47 -18.16 -1.76
N ASN A 88 -3.32 -18.86 -0.65
CA ASN A 88 -4.42 -19.59 -0.02
C ASN A 88 -5.37 -18.67 0.78
N ASN A 89 -4.93 -17.45 1.09
CA ASN A 89 -5.74 -16.48 1.82
C ASN A 89 -6.52 -15.58 0.85
N GLY A 90 -5.84 -15.04 -0.17
CA GLY A 90 -6.40 -14.16 -1.19
C GLY A 90 -6.04 -12.68 -1.02
N HIS A 91 -5.50 -12.28 0.13
CA HIS A 91 -5.17 -10.90 0.42
C HIS A 91 -4.08 -10.35 -0.50
N GLY A 92 -2.97 -11.06 -0.68
CA GLY A 92 -1.89 -10.64 -1.57
C GLY A 92 -2.31 -10.51 -3.04
N THR A 93 -3.22 -11.37 -3.50
CA THR A 93 -3.81 -11.26 -4.83
C THR A 93 -4.67 -10.01 -5.00
N ASN A 94 -5.46 -9.64 -3.99
CA ASN A 94 -6.23 -8.39 -3.98
C ASN A 94 -5.32 -7.16 -3.98
N VAL A 95 -4.29 -7.15 -3.11
CA VAL A 95 -3.27 -6.09 -3.04
C VAL A 95 -2.57 -5.91 -4.39
N ALA A 96 -2.11 -6.99 -5.02
CA ALA A 96 -1.50 -6.94 -6.35
C ALA A 96 -2.46 -6.43 -7.42
N GLY A 97 -3.75 -6.77 -7.32
CA GLY A 97 -4.81 -6.28 -8.20
C GLY A 97 -4.95 -4.76 -8.15
N ILE A 98 -4.95 -4.16 -6.95
CA ILE A 98 -5.04 -2.70 -6.76
C ILE A 98 -3.82 -2.01 -7.37
N ILE A 99 -2.61 -2.57 -7.20
CA ILE A 99 -1.39 -1.95 -7.74
C ILE A 99 -1.35 -2.03 -9.27
N ALA A 100 -1.45 -3.24 -9.83
CA ALA A 100 -1.04 -3.53 -11.21
C ALA A 100 -1.95 -4.50 -11.96
N GLY A 101 -3.18 -4.72 -11.49
CA GLY A 101 -4.13 -5.56 -12.22
C GLY A 101 -4.43 -4.98 -13.61
N ALA A 102 -4.48 -5.81 -14.65
CA ALA A 102 -5.01 -5.42 -15.95
C ALA A 102 -5.39 -6.65 -16.77
N SER A 103 -6.67 -6.78 -17.13
CA SER A 103 -7.19 -7.87 -17.99
C SER A 103 -7.67 -7.40 -19.37
N GLY A 104 -7.43 -6.14 -19.73
CA GLY A 104 -7.87 -5.57 -21.01
C GLY A 104 -9.34 -5.15 -21.04
N ASP A 105 -10.02 -5.22 -19.90
CA ASP A 105 -11.35 -4.68 -19.63
C ASP A 105 -11.28 -3.63 -18.51
N GLU A 106 -12.41 -3.31 -17.87
CA GLU A 106 -12.51 -2.31 -16.80
C GLU A 106 -11.78 -2.70 -15.50
N ARG A 107 -11.22 -3.92 -15.42
CA ARG A 107 -10.39 -4.34 -14.28
C ARG A 107 -8.97 -3.83 -14.47
N SER A 108 -8.72 -2.64 -13.93
CA SER A 108 -7.41 -1.98 -13.93
C SER A 108 -7.03 -1.57 -12.51
N GLY A 109 -5.81 -1.92 -12.09
CA GLY A 109 -5.16 -1.27 -10.97
C GLY A 109 -4.65 0.13 -11.34
N ILE A 110 -4.01 0.80 -10.38
CA ILE A 110 -3.51 2.18 -10.54
C ILE A 110 -2.36 2.25 -11.55
N ALA A 111 -1.44 1.28 -11.53
CA ALA A 111 -0.26 1.17 -12.37
C ALA A 111 -0.29 -0.15 -13.20
N PRO A 112 -1.24 -0.29 -14.14
CA PRO A 112 -1.49 -1.55 -14.84
C PRO A 112 -0.31 -2.04 -15.71
N GLY A 113 0.61 -1.18 -16.10
CA GLY A 113 1.81 -1.53 -16.88
C GLY A 113 2.99 -2.04 -16.04
N ALA A 114 2.90 -2.01 -14.71
CA ALA A 114 4.01 -2.39 -13.83
C ALA A 114 4.21 -3.91 -13.74
N ASN A 115 5.48 -4.32 -13.63
CA ASN A 115 5.83 -5.70 -13.28
C ASN A 115 5.64 -5.92 -11.78
N ILE A 116 5.34 -7.16 -11.41
CA ILE A 116 5.14 -7.57 -10.02
C ILE A 116 6.04 -8.74 -9.64
N VAL A 117 6.51 -8.70 -8.39
CA VAL A 117 7.29 -9.76 -7.75
C VAL A 117 6.59 -10.12 -6.44
N PRO A 118 5.72 -11.16 -6.42
CA PRO A 118 5.14 -11.63 -5.18
C PRO A 118 6.17 -12.31 -4.29
N LEU A 119 6.29 -11.81 -3.07
CA LEU A 119 7.12 -12.37 -2.01
C LEU A 119 6.21 -12.84 -0.88
N LYS A 120 6.02 -14.15 -0.78
CA LYS A 120 5.17 -14.74 0.25
C LYS A 120 5.91 -14.73 1.59
N VAL A 121 5.41 -13.93 2.53
CA VAL A 121 6.01 -13.71 3.86
C VAL A 121 4.97 -13.79 4.99
N ILE A 122 3.69 -14.01 4.68
CA ILE A 122 2.62 -14.15 5.67
C ILE A 122 1.84 -15.45 5.46
N PRO A 123 1.45 -16.15 6.55
CA PRO A 123 1.71 -15.81 7.96
C PRO A 123 3.15 -16.08 8.36
N SER A 124 3.75 -15.17 9.13
CA SER A 124 5.09 -15.38 9.70
C SER A 124 5.04 -15.34 11.23
N ARG A 125 5.89 -16.14 11.85
CA ARG A 125 6.08 -16.24 13.30
C ARG A 125 7.26 -15.41 13.82
N ASP A 126 7.99 -14.77 12.92
CA ASP A 126 9.06 -13.83 13.24
C ASP A 126 9.28 -12.80 12.12
N VAL A 127 10.19 -11.85 12.36
CA VAL A 127 10.56 -10.81 11.40
C VAL A 127 11.59 -11.30 10.36
N ASN A 128 12.18 -12.50 10.52
CA ASN A 128 13.27 -12.97 9.68
C ASN A 128 12.83 -13.21 8.23
N ALA A 129 11.63 -13.77 8.03
CA ALA A 129 11.07 -13.95 6.68
C ALA A 129 10.95 -12.61 5.94
N ILE A 130 10.53 -11.55 6.66
CA ILE A 130 10.40 -10.20 6.12
C ILE A 130 11.78 -9.59 5.83
N PHE A 131 12.72 -9.70 6.77
CA PHE A 131 14.09 -9.23 6.60
C PHE A 131 14.77 -9.88 5.39
N ASN A 132 14.71 -11.21 5.28
CA ASN A 132 15.27 -11.96 4.16
C ASN A 132 14.63 -11.57 2.82
N ALA A 133 13.31 -11.35 2.80
CA ALA A 133 12.61 -10.86 1.62
C ALA A 133 13.11 -9.47 1.19
N LEU A 134 13.30 -8.55 2.14
CA LEU A 134 13.82 -7.21 1.83
C LEU A 134 15.27 -7.23 1.38
N LEU A 135 16.10 -8.09 1.97
CA LEU A 135 17.48 -8.27 1.54
C LEU A 135 17.52 -8.82 0.11
N TRP A 136 16.68 -9.81 -0.20
CA TRP A 136 16.52 -10.32 -1.56
C TRP A 136 16.08 -9.21 -2.53
N VAL A 137 15.14 -8.35 -2.14
CA VAL A 137 14.75 -7.19 -2.97
C VAL A 137 15.93 -6.27 -3.23
N TYR A 138 16.72 -5.95 -2.19
CA TYR A 138 17.90 -5.10 -2.32
C TYR A 138 18.94 -5.68 -3.30
N GLU A 139 19.18 -6.98 -3.23
CA GLU A 139 20.12 -7.70 -4.11
C GLU A 139 19.63 -7.77 -5.57
N ASN A 140 18.31 -7.83 -5.78
CA ASN A 140 17.71 -8.03 -7.10
C ASN A 140 17.14 -6.74 -7.72
N THR A 141 17.20 -5.62 -7.01
CA THR A 141 16.68 -4.30 -7.43
C THR A 141 17.15 -3.91 -8.82
N ASP A 142 18.45 -4.04 -9.10
CA ASP A 142 19.04 -3.56 -10.36
C ASP A 142 18.71 -4.50 -11.53
N ARG A 143 18.62 -5.81 -11.27
CA ARG A 143 18.30 -6.84 -12.27
C ARG A 143 16.84 -6.79 -12.71
N LEU A 144 15.93 -6.58 -11.76
CA LEU A 144 14.48 -6.61 -11.98
C LEU A 144 13.86 -5.21 -12.11
N ASN A 145 14.67 -4.16 -11.95
CA ASN A 145 14.22 -2.78 -11.82
C ASN A 145 13.13 -2.58 -10.74
N ILE A 146 13.29 -3.24 -9.58
CA ILE A 146 12.38 -3.06 -8.44
C ILE A 146 12.53 -1.62 -7.95
N SER A 147 11.45 -0.85 -8.02
CA SER A 147 11.42 0.56 -7.65
C SER A 147 10.54 0.83 -6.44
N ALA A 148 9.71 -0.12 -6.04
CA ALA A 148 8.87 -0.04 -4.86
C ALA A 148 8.74 -1.40 -4.14
N VAL A 149 8.51 -1.32 -2.83
CA VAL A 149 8.11 -2.44 -1.96
C VAL A 149 6.82 -2.07 -1.26
N ASN A 150 5.83 -2.95 -1.33
CA ASN A 150 4.54 -2.76 -0.67
C ASN A 150 4.38 -3.71 0.54
N PHE A 151 4.10 -3.12 1.70
CA PHE A 151 3.71 -3.78 2.94
C PHE A 151 2.24 -3.49 3.27
N SER A 152 1.37 -4.48 3.09
CA SER A 152 -0.06 -4.35 3.43
C SER A 152 -0.40 -5.06 4.75
N PHE A 153 0.52 -4.99 5.71
CA PHE A 153 0.40 -5.59 7.04
C PHE A 153 1.26 -4.84 8.06
N GLY A 154 1.03 -5.13 9.34
CA GLY A 154 1.86 -4.63 10.44
C GLY A 154 1.82 -5.56 11.65
N ILE A 155 2.55 -5.19 12.71
CA ILE A 155 2.52 -5.93 13.97
C ILE A 155 1.18 -5.63 14.68
N PRO A 156 0.37 -6.66 15.03
CA PRO A 156 -0.88 -6.44 15.75
C PRO A 156 -0.67 -5.79 17.10
N ASN A 157 -1.64 -5.01 17.57
CA ASN A 157 -1.59 -4.36 18.88
C ASN A 157 -0.37 -3.44 19.08
N VAL A 158 0.18 -2.86 18.01
CA VAL A 158 1.25 -1.86 18.07
C VAL A 158 0.72 -0.51 17.58
N ASN A 159 0.84 0.50 18.44
CA ASN A 159 0.42 1.88 18.15
C ASN A 159 1.46 2.87 18.70
N LEU A 160 2.49 3.12 17.90
CA LEU A 160 3.62 3.96 18.28
C LEU A 160 3.43 5.38 17.76
N THR A 161 3.86 6.35 18.56
CA THR A 161 3.97 7.76 18.13
C THR A 161 5.39 8.12 17.72
N SER A 162 6.40 7.29 18.01
CA SER A 162 7.81 7.51 17.67
C SER A 162 8.44 6.22 17.17
N ASP A 163 9.41 6.31 16.27
CA ASP A 163 10.17 5.17 15.76
C ASP A 163 11.28 4.70 16.70
N VAL A 164 11.63 5.45 17.77
CA VAL A 164 12.74 5.11 18.68
C VAL A 164 12.65 3.69 19.24
N SER A 165 11.48 3.24 19.70
CA SER A 165 11.33 1.87 20.20
C SER A 165 11.43 0.85 19.06
N ALA A 166 10.82 1.13 17.92
CA ALA A 166 10.88 0.27 16.75
C ALA A 166 12.32 0.13 16.20
N GLU A 167 13.12 1.19 16.22
CA GLU A 167 14.53 1.19 15.83
C GLU A 167 15.37 0.31 16.78
N ASN A 168 15.09 0.36 18.08
CA ASN A 168 15.78 -0.47 19.08
C ASN A 168 15.35 -1.94 19.02
N ASP A 169 14.06 -2.19 18.79
CA ASP A 169 13.49 -3.54 18.79
C ASP A 169 13.77 -4.27 17.45
N TYR A 170 13.88 -3.52 16.34
CA TYR A 170 14.05 -4.07 14.99
C TYR A 170 15.16 -3.35 14.18
N PRO A 171 16.42 -3.31 14.67
CA PRO A 171 17.50 -2.58 14.02
C PRO A 171 17.83 -3.12 12.62
N GLU A 172 17.78 -4.44 12.41
CA GLU A 172 18.06 -5.08 11.12
C GLU A 172 17.00 -4.73 10.06
N LEU A 173 15.73 -4.66 10.46
CA LEU A 173 14.64 -4.23 9.58
C LEU A 173 14.81 -2.77 9.18
N MET A 174 15.17 -1.91 10.13
CA MET A 174 15.48 -0.51 9.87
C MET A 174 16.69 -0.35 8.93
N GLU A 175 17.74 -1.14 9.13
CA GLU A 175 18.94 -1.11 8.28
C GLU A 175 18.60 -1.45 6.83
N VAL A 176 17.90 -2.56 6.57
CA VAL A 176 17.55 -2.95 5.20
C VAL A 176 16.58 -1.97 4.54
N ILE A 177 15.67 -1.35 5.30
CA ILE A 177 14.82 -0.25 4.79
C ILE A 177 15.68 0.94 4.35
N ASN A 178 16.67 1.35 5.13
CA ASN A 178 17.60 2.42 4.75
C ASN A 178 18.40 2.05 3.49
N MET A 179 18.84 0.79 3.37
CA MET A 179 19.54 0.29 2.18
C MET A 179 18.66 0.41 0.93
N LEU A 180 17.39 0.01 1.00
CA LEU A 180 16.42 0.13 -0.10
C LEU A 180 16.18 1.59 -0.49
N VAL A 181 15.98 2.47 0.49
CA VAL A 181 15.81 3.92 0.26
C VAL A 181 17.06 4.52 -0.40
N SER A 182 18.26 4.07 -0.03
CA SER A 182 19.51 4.51 -0.66
C SER A 182 19.60 4.10 -2.14
N LYS A 183 19.02 2.95 -2.51
CA LYS A 183 18.83 2.50 -3.90
C LYS A 183 17.61 3.14 -4.59
N ARG A 184 17.01 4.16 -3.98
CA ARG A 184 15.80 4.86 -4.47
C ARG A 184 14.60 3.91 -4.62
N VAL A 185 14.57 2.82 -3.87
CA VAL A 185 13.41 1.93 -3.77
C VAL A 185 12.47 2.49 -2.71
N ALA A 186 11.24 2.83 -3.10
CA ALA A 186 10.24 3.31 -2.17
C ALA A 186 9.74 2.15 -1.30
N VAL A 187 9.68 2.33 0.01
CA VAL A 187 9.05 1.36 0.93
C VAL A 187 7.73 1.97 1.39
N ILE A 188 6.62 1.30 1.08
CA ILE A 188 5.27 1.75 1.39
C ILE A 188 4.67 0.77 2.40
N ALA A 189 4.05 1.27 3.47
CA ALA A 189 3.40 0.41 4.46
C ALA A 189 2.05 0.95 4.94
N SER A 190 1.10 0.05 5.16
CA SER A 190 -0.16 0.34 5.81
C SER A 190 0.04 0.78 7.27
N SER A 191 -0.65 1.82 7.73
CA SER A 191 -0.46 2.35 9.09
C SER A 191 -1.00 1.45 10.21
N GLY A 192 -1.96 0.58 9.92
CA GLY A 192 -2.59 -0.34 10.89
C GLY A 192 -4.11 -0.14 10.97
N ASN A 193 -4.82 -1.15 11.46
CA ASN A 193 -6.29 -1.18 11.50
C ASN A 193 -6.87 -1.21 12.94
N ASP A 194 -6.03 -1.01 13.96
CA ASP A 194 -6.42 -1.18 15.36
C ASP A 194 -6.85 0.12 16.05
N TYR A 195 -7.13 1.19 15.30
CA TYR A 195 -7.42 2.51 15.88
C TYR A 195 -8.62 2.47 16.84
N TYR A 196 -9.67 1.70 16.53
CA TYR A 196 -10.81 1.51 17.44
C TYR A 196 -10.41 0.89 18.78
N SER A 197 -9.41 0.01 18.82
CA SER A 197 -8.94 -0.58 20.08
C SER A 197 -8.11 0.41 20.90
N PHE A 198 -7.35 1.27 20.23
CA PHE A 198 -6.45 2.23 20.87
C PHE A 198 -7.11 3.55 21.25
N GLN A 199 -8.05 4.03 20.44
CA GLN A 199 -8.73 5.33 20.60
C GLN A 199 -7.76 6.52 20.71
N THR A 200 -6.57 6.39 20.11
CA THR A 200 -5.52 7.42 20.16
C THR A 200 -4.59 7.29 18.95
N GLU A 201 -3.91 8.40 18.63
CA GLU A 201 -2.96 8.49 17.51
C GLU A 201 -1.78 7.53 17.64
N GLY A 202 -1.30 7.05 16.50
CA GLY A 202 -0.12 6.21 16.36
C GLY A 202 -0.16 5.36 15.08
N MET A 203 0.91 4.61 14.85
CA MET A 203 1.05 3.69 13.72
C MET A 203 1.72 2.38 14.16
N SER A 204 1.49 1.32 13.40
CA SER A 204 2.17 0.04 13.56
C SER A 204 3.55 0.03 12.88
N ILE A 205 4.30 -1.05 13.08
CA ILE A 205 5.59 -1.34 12.42
C ILE A 205 5.30 -2.15 11.15
N PRO A 206 5.92 -1.83 9.99
CA PRO A 206 7.03 -0.88 9.78
C PRO A 206 6.61 0.56 9.44
N ALA A 207 5.31 0.88 9.39
CA ALA A 207 4.83 2.20 8.98
C ALA A 207 5.35 3.35 9.85
N ILE A 208 5.68 3.10 11.13
CA ILE A 208 6.22 4.12 12.01
C ILE A 208 7.62 4.62 11.60
N PHE A 209 8.43 3.82 10.89
CA PHE A 209 9.76 4.23 10.48
C PHE A 209 9.69 5.41 9.50
N ARG A 210 10.42 6.50 9.78
CA ARG A 210 10.39 7.74 8.98
C ARG A 210 10.81 7.56 7.52
N GLN A 211 11.56 6.50 7.23
CA GLN A 211 12.01 6.09 5.91
C GLN A 211 10.90 5.45 5.08
N VAL A 212 9.83 4.97 5.72
CA VAL A 212 8.67 4.36 5.08
C VAL A 212 7.66 5.44 4.69
N ILE A 213 6.94 5.22 3.59
CA ILE A 213 5.78 6.01 3.22
C ILE A 213 4.58 5.32 3.87
N SER A 214 4.18 5.81 5.04
CA SER A 214 3.07 5.26 5.81
C SER A 214 1.73 5.72 5.28
N VAL A 215 0.78 4.78 5.21
CA VAL A 215 -0.49 4.99 4.52
C VAL A 215 -1.69 4.71 5.42
N GLY A 216 -2.45 5.76 5.69
CA GLY A 216 -3.79 5.70 6.30
C GLY A 216 -4.90 5.47 5.27
N SER A 217 -6.10 5.14 5.73
CA SER A 217 -7.23 4.77 4.88
C SER A 217 -8.40 5.75 5.00
N VAL A 218 -8.94 6.13 3.85
CA VAL A 218 -10.25 6.79 3.70
C VAL A 218 -11.22 5.90 2.93
N TYR A 219 -12.50 6.25 2.99
CA TYR A 219 -13.51 5.77 2.03
C TYR A 219 -13.42 6.57 0.72
N ASP A 220 -13.70 5.92 -0.41
CA ASP A 220 -13.75 6.59 -1.71
C ASP A 220 -15.12 7.13 -2.10
N SER A 221 -16.17 6.64 -1.44
CA SER A 221 -17.55 6.86 -1.82
C SER A 221 -18.49 6.61 -0.64
N ASN A 222 -19.77 6.93 -0.83
CA ASN A 222 -20.80 6.55 0.13
C ASN A 222 -21.27 5.12 -0.14
N ILE A 223 -20.92 4.23 0.76
CA ILE A 223 -21.25 2.80 0.73
C ILE A 223 -22.22 2.42 1.87
N GLY A 224 -22.86 3.41 2.49
CA GLY A 224 -23.75 3.25 3.63
C GLY A 224 -23.02 2.99 4.95
N SER A 225 -23.73 2.45 5.93
CA SER A 225 -23.15 2.10 7.24
C SER A 225 -22.19 0.92 7.13
N ARG A 226 -21.10 0.94 7.90
CA ARG A 226 -20.08 -0.13 7.96
C ARG A 226 -19.86 -0.60 9.39
N SER A 227 -19.54 -1.88 9.55
CA SER A 227 -19.16 -2.48 10.83
C SER A 227 -18.05 -3.50 10.60
N TYR A 228 -17.05 -3.45 11.45
CA TYR A 228 -15.81 -4.21 11.31
C TYR A 228 -15.65 -5.22 12.44
N LYS A 229 -14.90 -6.31 12.17
CA LYS A 229 -14.73 -7.42 13.13
C LYS A 229 -14.10 -7.00 14.45
N ASN A 230 -13.25 -5.96 14.45
CA ASN A 230 -12.60 -5.43 15.65
C ASN A 230 -13.53 -4.53 16.50
N GLY A 231 -14.76 -4.26 16.03
CA GLY A 231 -15.73 -3.39 16.71
C GLY A 231 -15.78 -1.96 16.18
N ALA A 232 -14.86 -1.56 15.29
CA ALA A 232 -14.97 -0.28 14.59
C ALA A 232 -16.27 -0.24 13.77
N SER A 233 -16.93 0.92 13.71
CA SER A 233 -18.13 1.09 12.90
C SER A 233 -18.30 2.54 12.46
N ALA A 234 -18.81 2.73 11.25
CA ALA A 234 -19.21 4.02 10.70
C ALA A 234 -20.71 3.95 10.39
N ARG A 235 -21.51 4.88 10.93
CA ARG A 235 -22.97 4.93 10.71
C ARG A 235 -23.30 5.45 9.32
N SER A 236 -22.45 6.31 8.77
CA SER A 236 -22.43 6.72 7.38
C SER A 236 -21.00 6.72 6.83
N THR A 237 -20.88 6.59 5.52
CA THR A 237 -19.62 6.71 4.78
C THR A 237 -19.77 7.73 3.66
N HIS A 238 -18.70 8.42 3.31
CA HIS A 238 -18.59 9.20 2.08
C HIS A 238 -17.13 9.34 1.66
N SER A 239 -16.90 9.85 0.45
CA SER A 239 -15.56 10.13 -0.05
C SER A 239 -14.76 11.01 0.93
N ASP A 240 -13.47 10.73 1.08
CA ASP A 240 -12.51 11.45 1.92
C ASP A 240 -12.70 11.33 3.44
N GLN A 241 -13.76 10.66 3.90
CA GLN A 241 -13.95 10.35 5.32
C GLN A 241 -12.87 9.39 5.83
N VAL A 242 -12.23 9.70 6.96
CA VAL A 242 -11.23 8.80 7.53
C VAL A 242 -11.89 7.54 8.08
N ALA A 243 -11.38 6.36 7.69
CA ALA A 243 -11.98 5.12 8.13
C ALA A 243 -11.77 4.89 9.65
N PRO A 244 -12.77 4.41 10.41
CA PRO A 244 -12.68 4.28 11.87
C PRO A 244 -11.61 3.27 12.31
N TYR A 245 -11.27 2.28 11.47
CA TYR A 245 -10.18 1.35 11.75
C TYR A 245 -8.79 1.97 11.55
N SER A 246 -8.64 3.00 10.72
CA SER A 246 -7.33 3.46 10.24
C SER A 246 -6.48 4.02 11.38
N GLN A 247 -5.32 3.44 11.64
CA GLN A 247 -4.32 4.10 12.47
C GLN A 247 -3.84 5.39 11.78
N ARG A 248 -3.63 6.44 12.57
CA ARG A 248 -3.36 7.80 12.11
C ARG A 248 -2.48 8.51 13.13
N LEU A 249 -1.49 9.27 12.65
CA LEU A 249 -0.58 10.04 13.49
C LEU A 249 -0.30 11.40 12.84
N SER A 250 -0.74 12.47 13.48
CA SER A 250 -0.55 13.83 13.02
C SER A 250 0.89 14.32 13.21
N LYS A 251 1.32 15.23 12.32
CA LYS A 251 2.57 15.99 12.48
C LYS A 251 2.59 16.83 13.76
N ASP A 252 1.42 17.17 14.29
CA ASP A 252 1.29 18.03 15.47
C ASP A 252 1.50 17.27 16.80
N THR A 253 1.58 15.94 16.77
CA THR A 253 1.61 15.08 17.97
C THR A 253 3.01 14.98 18.59
N GLY A 254 4.05 15.56 17.95
CA GLY A 254 5.28 15.97 18.64
C GLY A 254 6.50 15.06 18.48
N THR A 255 6.52 14.20 17.49
CA THR A 255 7.62 13.27 17.19
C THR A 255 7.81 13.30 15.68
N ASN A 256 9.04 13.26 15.16
CA ASN A 256 9.31 13.41 13.72
C ASN A 256 8.65 12.32 12.81
N CYS A 257 7.81 11.45 13.38
CA CYS A 257 7.00 10.45 12.72
C CYS A 257 5.57 10.96 12.56
N HIS A 258 4.97 10.70 11.41
CA HIS A 258 3.57 11.00 11.12
C HIS A 258 3.09 10.07 10.01
N THR A 259 1.79 9.88 9.89
CA THR A 259 1.21 9.22 8.72
C THR A 259 1.49 10.09 7.50
N VAL A 260 2.27 9.57 6.55
CA VAL A 260 2.74 10.36 5.41
C VAL A 260 1.55 10.77 4.54
N ILE A 261 0.68 9.83 4.21
CA ILE A 261 -0.44 10.12 3.31
C ILE A 261 -1.62 9.16 3.55
N PHE A 262 -2.80 9.56 3.12
CA PHE A 262 -4.01 8.76 3.11
C PHE A 262 -4.37 8.37 1.68
N GLY A 263 -4.90 7.16 1.53
CA GLY A 263 -5.41 6.63 0.28
C GLY A 263 -6.75 5.90 0.47
N PRO A 264 -7.53 5.74 -0.61
CA PRO A 264 -8.71 4.89 -0.59
C PRO A 264 -8.40 3.45 -0.19
N GLY A 265 -9.11 2.94 0.81
CA GLY A 265 -8.97 1.54 1.23
C GLY A 265 -10.22 0.95 1.89
N GLY A 266 -11.32 1.70 1.98
CA GLY A 266 -12.62 1.16 2.40
C GLY A 266 -13.34 0.54 1.20
N LEU A 267 -13.75 -0.73 1.32
CA LEU A 267 -14.45 -1.51 0.29
C LEU A 267 -13.75 -1.67 -1.08
N ALA A 268 -12.42 -1.73 -1.09
CA ALA A 268 -11.66 -1.85 -2.34
C ALA A 268 -11.92 -3.19 -3.06
N THR A 269 -12.42 -3.08 -4.30
CA THR A 269 -12.66 -4.23 -5.21
C THR A 269 -11.49 -4.45 -6.17
N ALA A 270 -10.87 -5.64 -6.14
CA ALA A 270 -9.73 -6.00 -6.99
C ALA A 270 -9.69 -7.51 -7.32
N ALA A 271 -8.55 -8.01 -7.82
CA ALA A 271 -8.37 -9.43 -8.16
C ALA A 271 -8.60 -10.35 -6.95
N GLY A 272 -9.14 -11.55 -7.17
CA GLY A 272 -9.37 -12.57 -6.15
C GLY A 272 -8.54 -13.83 -6.41
N ALA A 273 -8.23 -14.59 -5.36
CA ALA A 273 -7.41 -15.80 -5.47
C ALA A 273 -8.20 -17.10 -5.70
N ALA A 274 -9.53 -17.03 -5.83
CA ALA A 274 -10.36 -18.23 -5.98
C ALA A 274 -10.15 -18.95 -7.32
N ASP A 275 -10.06 -18.18 -8.40
CA ASP A 275 -9.80 -18.67 -9.76
C ASP A 275 -9.11 -17.58 -10.59
N ASP A 276 -8.79 -17.86 -11.86
CA ASP A 276 -8.00 -16.96 -12.70
C ASP A 276 -8.73 -15.69 -13.16
N ASN A 277 -10.00 -15.54 -12.82
CA ASN A 277 -10.85 -14.39 -13.14
C ASN A 277 -11.54 -13.78 -11.91
N ALA A 278 -11.33 -14.37 -10.73
CA ALA A 278 -12.06 -14.01 -9.53
C ALA A 278 -11.85 -12.54 -9.16
N THR A 279 -12.83 -11.95 -8.51
CA THR A 279 -12.73 -10.63 -7.89
C THR A 279 -12.99 -10.76 -6.40
N SER A 280 -12.45 -9.82 -5.63
CA SER A 280 -12.60 -9.79 -4.19
C SER A 280 -12.70 -8.37 -3.65
N ILE A 281 -13.39 -8.23 -2.52
CA ILE A 281 -13.55 -6.97 -1.78
C ILE A 281 -12.86 -7.07 -0.44
N GLN A 282 -12.14 -6.01 -0.06
CA GLN A 282 -11.53 -5.86 1.27
C GLN A 282 -11.58 -4.42 1.78
N ASP A 283 -11.50 -4.27 3.10
CA ASP A 283 -11.35 -3.00 3.79
C ASP A 283 -10.05 -2.99 4.58
N GLY A 284 -9.32 -1.88 4.53
CA GLY A 284 -8.18 -1.67 5.40
C GLY A 284 -7.17 -0.66 4.90
N THR A 285 -6.28 -0.25 5.79
CA THR A 285 -5.03 0.41 5.38
C THR A 285 -4.19 -0.47 4.45
N SER A 286 -4.41 -1.79 4.50
CA SER A 286 -3.85 -2.79 3.60
C SER A 286 -4.28 -2.63 2.13
N GLN A 287 -5.43 -2.00 1.88
CA GLN A 287 -5.93 -1.65 0.54
C GLN A 287 -5.56 -0.21 0.17
N ALA A 288 -5.38 0.67 1.15
CA ALA A 288 -4.87 2.02 0.91
C ALA A 288 -3.39 2.04 0.48
N ALA A 289 -2.54 1.25 1.13
CA ALA A 289 -1.11 1.13 0.79
C ALA A 289 -0.86 0.80 -0.70
N PRO A 290 -1.49 -0.22 -1.31
CA PRO A 290 -1.28 -0.53 -2.72
C PRO A 290 -1.78 0.57 -3.67
N THR A 291 -2.82 1.32 -3.29
CA THR A 291 -3.25 2.51 -4.05
C THR A 291 -2.13 3.54 -4.14
N ILE A 292 -1.46 3.83 -3.01
CA ILE A 292 -0.31 4.76 -2.96
C ILE A 292 0.89 4.19 -3.73
N THR A 293 1.16 2.90 -3.58
CA THR A 293 2.22 2.20 -4.33
C THR A 293 2.03 2.37 -5.83
N GLY A 294 0.82 2.19 -6.34
CA GLY A 294 0.50 2.44 -7.74
C GLY A 294 0.79 3.86 -8.20
N VAL A 295 0.37 4.88 -7.43
CA VAL A 295 0.66 6.29 -7.74
C VAL A 295 2.17 6.55 -7.79
N ILE A 296 2.94 5.95 -6.87
CA ILE A 296 4.40 6.05 -6.83
C ILE A 296 5.03 5.46 -8.09
N LEU A 297 4.55 4.31 -8.58
CA LEU A 297 5.05 3.71 -9.82
C LEU A 297 4.80 4.62 -11.04
N LEU A 298 3.64 5.30 -11.10
CA LEU A 298 3.37 6.30 -12.14
C LEU A 298 4.34 7.49 -12.07
N LEU A 299 4.59 8.02 -10.87
CA LEU A 299 5.57 9.09 -10.64
C LEU A 299 6.99 8.67 -11.04
N GLN A 300 7.40 7.46 -10.66
CA GLN A 300 8.72 6.92 -10.98
C GLN A 300 8.91 6.69 -12.48
N GLN A 301 7.90 6.17 -13.19
CA GLN A 301 7.93 6.05 -14.65
C GLN A 301 8.08 7.44 -15.30
N TYR A 302 7.27 8.42 -14.86
CA TYR A 302 7.31 9.77 -15.42
C TYR A 302 8.69 10.42 -15.25
N TYR A 303 9.21 10.39 -14.03
CA TYR A 303 10.52 10.96 -13.70
C TYR A 303 11.64 10.26 -14.48
N SER A 304 11.66 8.93 -14.46
CA SER A 304 12.72 8.14 -15.12
C SER A 304 12.73 8.37 -16.63
N ARG A 305 11.56 8.54 -17.26
CA ARG A 305 11.47 8.88 -18.68
C ARG A 305 12.11 10.22 -19.01
N LEU A 306 12.02 11.21 -18.11
CA LEU A 306 12.55 12.55 -18.34
C LEU A 306 14.01 12.72 -17.90
N LYS A 307 14.43 12.03 -16.84
CA LYS A 307 15.74 12.21 -16.20
C LYS A 307 16.71 11.04 -16.44
N GLY A 308 16.25 9.92 -16.98
CA GLY A 308 17.05 8.72 -17.22
C GLY A 308 17.47 7.96 -15.95
N VAL A 309 17.02 8.38 -14.78
CA VAL A 309 17.32 7.78 -13.47
C VAL A 309 16.06 7.76 -12.60
N ARG A 310 16.00 6.86 -11.61
CA ARG A 310 14.89 6.80 -10.64
C ARG A 310 14.87 8.06 -9.75
N PRO A 311 13.72 8.62 -9.36
CA PRO A 311 13.69 9.78 -8.47
C PRO A 311 14.21 9.45 -7.06
N PRO A 312 14.88 10.39 -6.37
CA PRO A 312 15.08 10.29 -4.92
C PRO A 312 13.74 10.16 -4.18
N ILE A 313 13.72 9.42 -3.06
CA ILE A 313 12.48 9.20 -2.30
C ILE A 313 11.91 10.51 -1.72
N SER A 314 12.76 11.49 -1.43
CA SER A 314 12.33 12.84 -1.02
C SER A 314 11.51 13.54 -2.11
N VAL A 315 11.88 13.39 -3.38
CA VAL A 315 11.13 13.97 -4.52
C VAL A 315 9.76 13.31 -4.64
N ILE A 316 9.68 11.98 -4.47
CA ILE A 316 8.42 11.24 -4.45
C ILE A 316 7.52 11.74 -3.31
N ARG A 317 8.06 11.83 -2.08
CA ARG A 317 7.32 12.36 -0.93
C ARG A 317 6.82 13.78 -1.19
N ASN A 318 7.67 14.66 -1.68
CA ASN A 318 7.28 16.04 -1.96
C ASN A 318 6.18 16.13 -3.02
N ALA A 319 6.27 15.33 -4.09
CA ALA A 319 5.24 15.27 -5.12
C ALA A 319 3.88 14.80 -4.56
N LEU A 320 3.89 13.76 -3.71
CA LEU A 320 2.67 13.24 -3.07
C LEU A 320 2.03 14.28 -2.13
N LEU A 321 2.84 15.02 -1.37
CA LEU A 321 2.35 15.93 -0.32
C LEU A 321 1.99 17.32 -0.84
N ALA A 322 2.76 17.88 -1.78
CA ALA A 322 2.64 19.28 -2.19
C ALA A 322 1.27 19.65 -2.77
N THR A 323 0.56 18.67 -3.32
CA THR A 323 -0.73 18.87 -4.01
C THR A 323 -1.79 17.85 -3.58
N SER A 324 -1.56 17.19 -2.46
CA SER A 324 -2.58 16.40 -1.77
C SER A 324 -3.79 17.26 -1.42
N ALA A 325 -4.96 16.62 -1.38
CA ALA A 325 -6.09 17.25 -0.73
C ALA A 325 -5.98 17.07 0.78
N TRP A 326 -6.52 18.02 1.51
CA TRP A 326 -6.56 17.96 2.96
C TRP A 326 -7.90 17.40 3.41
N ILE A 327 -7.85 16.40 4.29
CA ILE A 327 -8.99 15.84 5.01
C ILE A 327 -8.84 16.19 6.49
N THR A 328 -9.94 16.26 7.23
CA THR A 328 -9.91 16.45 8.68
C THR A 328 -10.49 15.21 9.33
N ASP A 329 -9.95 14.81 10.48
CA ASP A 329 -10.49 13.70 11.26
C ASP A 329 -11.37 14.29 12.38
N GLY A 330 -12.68 14.18 12.21
CA GLY A 330 -13.74 14.65 13.11
C GLY A 330 -14.58 15.81 12.59
N ASP A 331 -14.48 16.19 11.30
CA ASP A 331 -15.36 17.21 10.71
C ASP A 331 -16.63 16.63 10.09
N ASP A 332 -16.59 15.39 9.62
CA ASP A 332 -17.72 14.72 8.97
C ASP A 332 -17.91 13.24 9.34
N GLU A 333 -17.03 12.66 10.16
CA GLU A 333 -17.12 11.29 10.65
C GLU A 333 -18.31 11.06 11.62
N ASP A 334 -19.29 10.27 11.19
CA ASP A 334 -20.29 9.66 12.09
C ASP A 334 -19.90 8.20 12.39
N ASP A 335 -18.97 8.02 13.33
CA ASP A 335 -18.42 6.71 13.69
C ASP A 335 -18.28 6.52 15.21
N ASN A 336 -17.62 5.44 15.63
CA ASN A 336 -17.45 5.08 17.04
C ASN A 336 -16.01 5.19 17.55
N VAL A 337 -15.18 6.05 16.96
CA VAL A 337 -13.81 6.28 17.41
C VAL A 337 -13.57 7.71 17.86
N ALA A 338 -12.53 7.90 18.67
CA ALA A 338 -12.09 9.22 19.10
C ALA A 338 -11.48 9.97 17.92
N HIS A 339 -12.03 11.14 17.60
CA HIS A 339 -11.51 12.01 16.56
C HIS A 339 -10.40 12.91 17.08
N THR A 340 -9.35 13.04 16.29
CA THR A 340 -8.16 13.82 16.62
C THR A 340 -8.36 15.33 16.43
N GLY A 341 -9.31 15.74 15.60
CA GLY A 341 -9.48 17.13 15.15
C GLY A 341 -8.33 17.63 14.28
N ARG A 342 -7.47 16.73 13.78
CA ARG A 342 -6.27 17.04 13.01
C ARG A 342 -6.53 16.91 11.52
N ARG A 343 -5.66 17.53 10.73
CA ARG A 343 -5.71 17.47 9.26
C ARG A 343 -4.66 16.52 8.71
N PHE A 344 -5.07 15.72 7.75
CA PHE A 344 -4.23 14.77 7.05
C PHE A 344 -4.26 15.02 5.54
N GLN A 345 -3.25 14.49 4.85
CA GLN A 345 -3.09 14.66 3.42
C GLN A 345 -3.57 13.39 2.72
N ARG A 346 -4.50 13.51 1.78
CA ARG A 346 -5.01 12.41 0.94
C ARG A 346 -4.48 12.56 -0.48
N VAL A 347 -3.98 11.46 -1.05
CA VAL A 347 -3.32 11.44 -2.36
C VAL A 347 -4.21 11.93 -3.50
N ASN A 348 -3.63 12.70 -4.42
CA ASN A 348 -4.24 12.96 -5.72
C ASN A 348 -3.18 12.64 -6.79
N ALA A 349 -3.41 11.60 -7.58
CA ALA A 349 -2.44 11.07 -8.53
C ALA A 349 -2.12 12.08 -9.64
N TYR A 350 -3.14 12.75 -10.18
CA TYR A 350 -2.96 13.76 -11.23
C TYR A 350 -2.15 14.94 -10.71
N GLU A 351 -2.55 15.47 -9.57
CA GLU A 351 -1.90 16.62 -8.97
C GLU A 351 -0.48 16.29 -8.49
N SER A 352 -0.22 15.06 -8.06
CA SER A 352 1.13 14.60 -7.70
C SER A 352 2.05 14.60 -8.92
N LEU A 353 1.57 14.09 -10.06
CA LEU A 353 2.32 14.11 -11.32
C LEU A 353 2.52 15.53 -11.86
N LEU A 354 1.53 16.41 -11.69
CA LEU A 354 1.65 17.81 -12.05
C LEU A 354 2.69 18.53 -11.17
N ALA A 355 2.70 18.26 -9.87
CA ALA A 355 3.71 18.78 -8.95
C ALA A 355 5.12 18.32 -9.34
N LEU A 356 5.27 17.02 -9.63
CA LEU A 356 6.52 16.43 -10.09
C LEU A 356 7.00 17.06 -11.40
N HIS A 357 6.09 17.22 -12.38
CA HIS A 357 6.39 17.88 -13.65
C HIS A 357 6.92 19.30 -13.43
N ARG A 358 6.23 20.10 -12.61
CA ARG A 358 6.66 21.46 -12.28
C ARG A 358 8.02 21.48 -11.60
N ALA A 359 8.25 20.57 -10.64
CA ALA A 359 9.53 20.48 -9.94
C ALA A 359 10.69 20.15 -10.89
N ILE A 360 10.47 19.24 -11.86
CA ILE A 360 11.46 18.92 -12.91
C ILE A 360 11.75 20.14 -13.79
N GLN A 361 10.73 20.87 -14.23
CA GLN A 361 10.90 22.05 -15.09
C GLN A 361 11.64 23.20 -14.39
N LEU A 362 11.46 23.33 -13.07
CA LEU A 362 12.11 24.36 -12.26
C LEU A 362 13.51 23.98 -11.77
N GLY A 363 13.99 22.76 -12.04
CA GLY A 363 15.28 22.26 -11.50
C GLY A 363 15.26 21.96 -10.01
N ASN A 364 14.07 21.84 -9.41
CA ASN A 364 13.88 21.58 -7.97
C ASN A 364 13.71 20.08 -7.65
N ALA A 365 13.99 19.20 -8.61
CA ALA A 365 13.73 17.76 -8.52
C ALA A 365 14.99 16.90 -8.69
N ASP A 366 16.20 17.50 -8.64
CA ASP A 366 17.47 16.80 -8.88
C ASP A 366 18.00 16.04 -7.65
#